data_AF-A0A3M3K1W6-F1
#
_entry.id   AF-A0A3M3K1W6-F1
#
_cell.length_a   1.000
_cell.length_b   1.000
_cell.length_c   1.000
_cell.angle_alpha   90.00
_cell.angle_beta   90.00
_cell.angle_gamma   90.00
#
_symmetry.space_group_name_H-M   'P 1'
#
loop_
_entity.id
_entity.type
_entity.pdbx_description
1 polymer ?
#
loop_
_entity_poly.entity_id
_entity_poly.type
_entity_poly.pdbx_seq_one_letter_code
_entity_poly.pdbx_strand_id
1 'polypeptide(L)'
;MWFFEPSKLAGKSEAWLLEDGYMHSQKAQVEFALANVSSVPDQSALSGAVDCVADEVGIQLSTDELANILSLYPLQRGKLASYGWGDTEVREQILDAVANFMANTRWPQGKDDVDLKTFIERLKAAARFLGYTINEMS
;
A
#
# COMPACT_ATOMS: atom_id res chain seq x y z
N MET A 1 -4.57 -7.91 12.73
CA MET A 1 -3.49 -7.64 13.72
C MET A 1 -2.80 -6.38 13.25
N TRP A 2 -2.94 -5.26 13.98
CA TRP A 2 -2.26 -4.01 13.62
C TRP A 2 -0.77 -4.22 13.84
N PHE A 3 0.01 -4.34 12.77
CA PHE A 3 1.46 -4.28 12.89
C PHE A 3 1.84 -2.82 13.09
N PHE A 4 2.03 -2.44 14.34
CA PHE A 4 2.85 -1.29 14.69
C PHE A 4 4.23 -1.54 14.07
N GLU A 5 4.61 -0.77 13.04
CA GLU A 5 6.00 -0.75 12.57
C GLU A 5 6.88 -0.16 13.69
N PRO A 6 7.69 -0.97 14.41
CA PRO A 6 8.46 -0.46 15.55
C PRO A 6 9.47 0.61 15.11
N SER A 7 9.91 0.55 13.85
CA SER A 7 10.83 1.47 13.20
C SER A 7 10.32 2.91 13.11
N LYS A 8 9.00 3.16 13.12
CA LYS A 8 8.45 4.54 13.15
C LYS A 8 8.49 5.19 14.54
N LEU A 9 8.55 4.37 15.60
CA LEU A 9 8.60 4.80 17.01
C LEU A 9 10.02 4.84 17.57
N ALA A 10 10.94 4.02 17.03
CA ALA A 10 12.28 3.80 17.55
C ALA A 10 13.22 5.02 17.59
N GLY A 11 12.79 6.20 17.12
CA GLY A 11 13.57 7.43 17.14
C GLY A 11 12.79 8.69 17.55
N LYS A 12 11.58 8.56 18.10
CA LYS A 12 10.71 9.71 18.38
C LYS A 12 10.41 9.81 19.87
N SER A 13 10.59 10.99 20.44
CA SER A 13 10.37 11.25 21.87
C SER A 13 8.89 11.08 22.22
N GLU A 14 8.58 10.76 23.48
CA GLU A 14 7.19 10.76 23.98
C GLU A 14 6.50 12.12 23.76
N ALA A 15 7.26 13.22 23.79
CA ALA A 15 6.76 14.55 23.46
C ALA A 15 6.29 14.67 22.00
N TRP A 16 6.96 14.00 21.05
CA TRP A 16 6.52 13.95 19.64
C TRP A 16 5.24 13.13 19.46
N LEU A 17 5.03 12.10 20.29
CA LEU A 17 3.77 11.33 20.29
C LEU A 17 2.60 12.13 20.87
N LEU A 18 2.89 13.07 21.77
CA LEU A 18 1.92 13.98 22.39
C LEU A 18 1.77 15.31 21.62
N GLU A 19 2.56 15.56 20.58
CA GLU A 19 2.29 16.66 19.65
C GLU A 19 0.91 16.42 19.01
N ASP A 20 0.00 17.36 19.24
CA ASP A 20 -1.41 17.27 18.85
C ASP A 20 -1.61 16.71 17.43
N GLY A 21 -0.76 17.11 16.47
CA GLY A 21 -0.86 16.68 15.08
C GLY A 21 -0.80 15.16 14.86
N TYR A 22 0.05 14.43 15.59
CA TYR A 22 0.21 12.99 15.36
C TYR A 22 -1.02 12.20 15.81
N MET A 23 -1.47 12.38 17.05
CA MET A 23 -2.63 11.66 17.58
C MET A 23 -3.93 12.06 16.86
N HIS A 24 -4.07 13.32 16.43
CA HIS A 24 -5.18 13.74 15.59
C HIS A 24 -5.15 13.03 14.22
N SER A 25 -3.98 12.88 13.60
CA SER A 25 -3.85 12.13 12.34
C SER A 25 -4.19 10.65 12.50
N GLN A 26 -3.79 10.03 13.62
CA GLN A 26 -4.11 8.63 13.92
C GLN A 26 -5.60 8.44 14.14
N LYS A 27 -6.22 9.35 14.91
CA LYS A 27 -7.68 9.34 15.13
C LYS A 27 -8.43 9.45 13.81
N ALA A 28 -8.07 10.41 12.95
CA ALA A 28 -8.72 10.60 11.65
C ALA A 28 -8.58 9.36 10.73
N GLN A 29 -7.42 8.70 10.73
CA GLN A 29 -7.23 7.46 9.96
C GLN A 29 -8.12 6.31 10.46
N VAL A 30 -8.21 6.13 11.78
CA VAL A 30 -9.07 5.10 12.38
C VAL A 30 -10.54 5.41 12.12
N GLU A 31 -10.97 6.65 12.29
CA GLU A 31 -12.35 7.08 12.01
C GLU A 31 -12.71 6.83 10.53
N PHE A 32 -11.81 7.19 9.61
CA PHE A 32 -12.00 6.91 8.19
C PHE A 32 -12.10 5.40 7.90
N ALA A 33 -11.20 4.60 8.49
CA ALA A 33 -11.19 3.15 8.30
C ALA A 33 -12.46 2.48 8.83
N LEU A 34 -12.98 2.94 9.98
CA LEU A 34 -14.24 2.45 10.55
C LEU A 34 -15.43 2.85 9.68
N ALA A 35 -15.48 4.10 9.20
CA ALA A 35 -16.53 4.57 8.31
C ALA A 35 -16.57 3.81 6.98
N ASN A 36 -15.43 3.28 6.53
CA ASN A 36 -15.27 2.57 5.25
C ASN A 36 -14.97 1.07 5.41
N VAL A 37 -15.28 0.48 6.56
CA VAL A 37 -14.96 -0.92 6.88
C VAL A 37 -15.62 -1.94 5.95
N SER A 38 -16.72 -1.56 5.30
CA SER A 38 -17.44 -2.39 4.33
C SER A 38 -17.36 -1.84 2.90
N SER A 39 -16.62 -0.76 2.68
CA SER A 39 -16.49 -0.15 1.37
C SER A 39 -15.66 -1.05 0.46
N VAL A 40 -16.14 -1.24 -0.77
CA VAL A 40 -15.50 -2.05 -1.81
C VAL A 40 -15.22 -1.15 -3.01
N PRO A 41 -13.98 -1.10 -3.52
CA PRO A 41 -13.68 -0.37 -4.74
C PRO A 41 -14.48 -0.89 -5.93
N ASP A 42 -14.90 0.01 -6.81
CA ASP A 42 -15.52 -0.41 -8.07
C ASP A 42 -14.47 -1.00 -9.05
N GLN A 43 -14.96 -1.62 -10.12
CA GLN A 43 -14.10 -2.26 -11.12
C GLN A 43 -13.19 -1.26 -11.85
N SER A 44 -13.61 -0.01 -12.03
CA SER A 44 -12.78 1.00 -12.68
C SER A 44 -11.59 1.39 -11.80
N ALA A 45 -11.82 1.55 -10.50
CA ALA A 45 -10.79 1.84 -9.52
C ALA A 45 -9.81 0.68 -9.39
N LEU A 46 -10.31 -0.56 -9.35
CA LEU A 46 -9.47 -1.77 -9.33
C LEU A 46 -8.64 -1.91 -10.60
N SER A 47 -9.23 -1.70 -11.77
CA SER A 47 -8.50 -1.77 -13.04
C SER A 47 -7.35 -0.77 -13.09
N GLY A 48 -7.62 0.51 -12.76
CA GLY A 48 -6.56 1.52 -12.75
C GLY A 48 -5.44 1.22 -11.75
N ALA A 49 -5.80 0.64 -10.60
CA ALA A 49 -4.83 0.21 -9.60
C ALA A 49 -3.99 -0.98 -10.06
N VAL A 50 -4.60 -1.97 -10.72
CA VAL A 50 -3.90 -3.10 -11.36
C VAL A 50 -2.91 -2.61 -12.42
N ASP A 51 -3.36 -1.73 -13.31
CA ASP A 51 -2.53 -1.19 -14.39
C ASP A 51 -1.31 -0.48 -13.81
N CYS A 52 -1.48 0.27 -12.72
CA CYS A 52 -0.38 0.91 -12.04
C CYS A 52 0.61 -0.08 -11.40
N VAL A 53 0.13 -1.17 -10.80
CA VAL A 53 1.03 -2.20 -10.25
C VAL A 53 1.84 -2.87 -11.37
N ALA A 54 1.21 -3.09 -12.52
CA ALA A 54 1.88 -3.57 -13.71
C ALA A 54 2.93 -2.58 -14.22
N ASP A 55 2.61 -1.29 -14.29
CA ASP A 55 3.52 -0.27 -14.84
C ASP A 55 4.67 0.07 -13.89
N GLU A 56 4.40 0.27 -12.60
CA GLU A 56 5.39 0.74 -11.62
C GLU A 56 6.25 -0.41 -11.06
N VAL A 57 5.67 -1.61 -10.94
CA VAL A 57 6.31 -2.75 -10.29
C VAL A 57 6.59 -3.89 -11.25
N GLY A 58 5.89 -3.96 -12.39
CA GLY A 58 5.99 -5.08 -13.33
C GLY A 58 5.37 -6.36 -12.80
N ILE A 59 4.43 -6.30 -11.86
CA ILE A 59 3.68 -7.47 -11.35
C ILE A 59 2.30 -7.46 -12.00
N GLN A 60 1.91 -8.59 -12.60
CA GLN A 60 0.60 -8.76 -13.20
C GLN A 60 -0.37 -9.29 -12.16
N LEU A 61 -1.42 -8.52 -11.88
CA LEU A 61 -2.53 -8.90 -11.02
C LEU A 61 -3.83 -8.80 -11.82
N SER A 62 -4.77 -9.69 -11.58
CA SER A 62 -6.18 -9.46 -11.92
C SER A 62 -6.83 -8.52 -10.90
N THR A 63 -7.98 -7.93 -11.25
CA THR A 63 -8.76 -7.11 -10.31
C THR A 63 -9.23 -7.92 -9.10
N ASP A 64 -9.52 -9.21 -9.27
CA ASP A 64 -9.88 -10.12 -8.19
C ASP A 64 -8.70 -10.41 -7.24
N GLU A 65 -7.50 -10.62 -7.78
CA GLU A 65 -6.29 -10.80 -6.96
C GLU A 65 -5.98 -9.53 -6.16
N LEU A 66 -6.06 -8.35 -6.79
CA LEU A 66 -5.84 -7.09 -6.09
C LEU A 66 -6.91 -6.87 -5.01
N ALA A 67 -8.18 -7.15 -5.31
CA ALA A 67 -9.26 -7.05 -4.31
C ALA A 67 -9.02 -7.99 -3.12
N ASN A 68 -8.55 -9.22 -3.37
CA ASN A 68 -8.19 -10.17 -2.32
C ASN A 68 -7.01 -9.68 -1.47
N ILE A 69 -5.96 -9.13 -2.08
CA ILE A 69 -4.86 -8.49 -1.35
C ILE A 69 -5.42 -7.37 -0.48
N LEU A 70 -6.19 -6.44 -1.06
CA LEU A 70 -6.75 -5.29 -0.35
C LEU A 70 -7.74 -5.66 0.77
N SER A 71 -8.31 -6.86 0.76
CA SER A 71 -9.10 -7.36 1.90
C SER A 71 -8.29 -7.43 3.21
N LEU A 72 -6.96 -7.56 3.11
CA LEU A 72 -6.02 -7.56 4.24
C LEU A 72 -5.60 -6.14 4.66
N TYR A 73 -5.88 -5.13 3.83
CA TYR A 73 -5.47 -3.74 3.97
C TYR A 73 -6.69 -2.81 3.95
N PRO A 74 -7.52 -2.81 5.02
CA PRO A 74 -8.83 -2.19 5.02
C PRO A 74 -8.79 -0.67 4.83
N LEU A 75 -7.72 0.01 5.27
CA LEU A 75 -7.54 1.45 5.07
C LEU A 75 -7.33 1.78 3.59
N GLN A 76 -6.41 1.08 2.92
CA GLN A 76 -6.08 1.24 1.51
C GLN A 76 -7.29 0.90 0.62
N ARG A 77 -7.97 -0.21 0.93
CA ARG A 77 -9.22 -0.59 0.27
C ARG A 77 -10.29 0.49 0.42
N GLY A 78 -10.48 1.01 1.63
CA GLY A 78 -11.45 2.06 1.92
C GLY A 78 -11.15 3.34 1.13
N LYS A 79 -9.89 3.77 1.09
CA LYS A 79 -9.47 4.96 0.35
C LYS A 79 -9.65 4.79 -1.15
N LEU A 80 -9.28 3.64 -1.72
CA LEU A 80 -9.54 3.35 -3.13
C LEU A 80 -11.06 3.34 -3.44
N ALA A 81 -11.89 2.85 -2.51
CA ALA A 81 -13.34 2.87 -2.68
C ALA A 81 -13.95 4.28 -2.57
N SER A 82 -13.44 5.12 -1.68
CA SER A 82 -13.98 6.47 -1.45
C SER A 82 -13.51 7.48 -2.49
N TYR A 83 -12.25 7.38 -2.93
CA TYR A 83 -11.61 8.39 -3.78
C TYR A 83 -11.34 7.90 -5.20
N GLY A 84 -11.49 6.61 -5.46
CA GLY A 84 -11.14 6.01 -6.74
C GLY A 84 -9.63 6.06 -7.01
N TRP A 85 -9.27 5.75 -8.25
CA TRP A 85 -7.86 5.68 -8.68
C TRP A 85 -7.24 7.05 -9.01
N GLY A 86 -8.05 8.09 -9.23
CA GLY A 86 -7.56 9.41 -9.66
C GLY A 86 -6.75 10.17 -8.60
N ASP A 87 -6.71 9.68 -7.37
CA ASP A 87 -6.00 10.28 -6.25
C ASP A 87 -4.57 9.74 -6.13
N THR A 88 -3.58 10.65 -6.12
CA THR A 88 -2.15 10.28 -6.06
C THR A 88 -1.75 9.65 -4.72
N GLU A 89 -2.41 10.01 -3.62
CA GLU A 89 -2.16 9.40 -2.31
C GLU A 89 -2.64 7.95 -2.29
N VAL A 90 -3.76 7.66 -2.98
CA VAL A 90 -4.27 6.30 -3.14
C VAL A 90 -3.24 5.44 -3.89
N ARG A 91 -2.61 5.97 -4.95
CA ARG A 91 -1.58 5.24 -5.70
C ARG A 91 -0.45 4.74 -4.80
N GLU A 92 0.18 5.63 -4.04
CA GLU A 92 1.29 5.26 -3.15
C GLU A 92 0.88 4.20 -2.13
N GLN A 93 -0.35 4.28 -1.63
CA GLN A 93 -0.88 3.34 -0.66
C GLN A 93 -1.17 1.96 -1.24
N ILE A 94 -1.61 1.89 -2.50
CA ILE A 94 -1.75 0.61 -3.20
C ILE A 94 -0.38 -0.04 -3.40
N LEU A 95 0.62 0.72 -3.83
CA LEU A 95 1.99 0.21 -3.98
C LEU A 95 2.57 -0.25 -2.64
N ASP A 96 2.26 0.46 -1.55
CA ASP A 96 2.64 0.07 -0.19
C ASP A 96 1.99 -1.25 0.25
N ALA A 97 0.68 -1.42 0.00
CA ALA A 97 -0.02 -2.66 0.29
C ALA A 97 0.54 -3.84 -0.51
N VAL A 98 0.85 -3.65 -1.79
CA VAL A 98 1.46 -4.68 -2.64
C VAL A 98 2.87 -5.02 -2.17
N ALA A 99 3.69 -4.02 -1.84
CA ALA A 99 5.03 -4.21 -1.29
C ALA A 99 4.98 -5.01 0.02
N ASN A 100 4.02 -4.68 0.89
CA ASN A 100 3.83 -5.36 2.16
C ASN A 100 3.37 -6.81 1.97
N PHE A 101 2.39 -7.04 1.09
CA PHE A 101 1.88 -8.37 0.83
C PHE A 101 2.95 -9.31 0.27
N MET A 102 3.72 -8.83 -0.72
CA MET A 102 4.68 -9.69 -1.41
C MET A 102 5.97 -9.93 -0.61
N ALA A 103 6.47 -8.90 0.08
CA ALA A 103 7.80 -8.94 0.69
C ALA A 103 7.86 -8.42 2.14
N ASN A 104 6.71 -8.20 2.78
CA ASN A 104 6.60 -7.64 4.14
C ASN A 104 7.45 -6.37 4.34
N THR A 105 7.41 -5.50 3.34
CA THR A 105 8.12 -4.22 3.33
C THR A 105 7.18 -3.09 2.96
N ARG A 106 7.64 -1.85 3.08
CA ARG A 106 6.89 -0.67 2.65
C ARG A 106 7.37 -0.20 1.29
N TRP A 107 6.53 0.51 0.55
CA TRP A 107 6.97 1.19 -0.66
C TRP A 107 8.00 2.28 -0.31
N PRO A 108 9.12 2.40 -1.05
CA PRO A 108 10.08 3.46 -0.84
C PRO A 108 9.46 4.84 -1.08
N GLN A 109 9.74 5.77 -0.20
CA GLN A 109 9.39 7.18 -0.32
C GLN A 109 10.61 7.96 -0.82
N GLY A 110 10.42 9.12 -1.44
CA GLY A 110 11.51 9.90 -2.05
C GLY A 110 12.65 10.34 -1.09
N LYS A 111 12.45 10.23 0.22
CA LYS A 111 13.47 10.49 1.25
C LYS A 111 14.29 9.24 1.63
N ASP A 112 13.89 8.07 1.14
CA ASP A 112 14.57 6.83 1.42
C ASP A 112 15.78 6.72 0.50
N ASP A 113 16.95 6.44 1.08
CA ASP A 113 18.15 6.14 0.32
C ASP A 113 18.09 4.68 -0.18
N VAL A 114 17.16 4.44 -1.09
CA VAL A 114 16.85 3.11 -1.66
C VAL A 114 16.96 3.19 -3.17
N ASP A 115 17.77 2.30 -3.74
CA ASP A 115 17.75 2.04 -5.18
C ASP A 115 16.42 1.37 -5.55
N LEU A 116 15.53 2.17 -6.14
CA LEU A 116 14.19 1.75 -6.53
C LEU A 116 14.22 0.59 -7.53
N LYS A 117 15.19 0.56 -8.45
CA LYS A 117 15.32 -0.54 -9.42
C LYS A 117 15.64 -1.85 -8.70
N THR A 118 16.63 -1.82 -7.81
CA THR A 118 16.99 -3.00 -7.01
C THR A 118 15.83 -3.43 -6.10
N PHE A 119 15.08 -2.48 -5.54
CA PHE A 119 13.89 -2.78 -4.74
C PHE A 119 12.81 -3.49 -5.56
N ILE A 120 12.47 -2.97 -6.74
CA ILE A 120 11.47 -3.56 -7.63
C ILE A 120 11.88 -4.98 -8.06
N GLU A 121 13.15 -5.22 -8.37
CA GLU A 121 13.61 -6.58 -8.73
C GLU A 121 13.46 -7.58 -7.58
N ARG A 122 13.73 -7.18 -6.34
CA ARG A 122 13.47 -8.01 -5.15
C ARG A 122 11.97 -8.27 -4.98
N LEU A 123 11.14 -7.26 -5.22
CA LEU A 123 9.70 -7.38 -5.11
C LEU A 123 9.12 -8.33 -6.17
N LYS A 124 9.60 -8.25 -7.41
CA LYS A 124 9.29 -9.20 -8.49
C LYS A 124 9.73 -10.63 -8.17
N ALA A 125 10.90 -10.79 -7.53
CA ALA A 125 11.37 -12.12 -7.11
C ALA A 125 10.46 -12.72 -6.03
N ALA A 126 10.00 -11.91 -5.07
CA ALA A 126 9.05 -12.33 -4.05
C ALA A 126 7.68 -12.68 -4.66
N ALA A 127 7.17 -11.85 -5.57
CA ALA A 127 5.91 -12.10 -6.27
C ALA A 127 5.97 -13.42 -7.08
N ARG A 128 7.06 -13.68 -7.80
CA ARG A 128 7.30 -14.96 -8.49
C ARG A 128 7.28 -16.14 -7.54
N PHE A 129 7.94 -16.02 -6.38
CA PHE A 129 7.95 -17.07 -5.37
C PHE A 129 6.55 -17.38 -4.83
N LEU A 130 5.68 -16.37 -4.72
CA LEU A 130 4.28 -16.52 -4.33
C LEU A 130 3.37 -17.02 -5.46
N GLY A 131 3.90 -17.18 -6.69
CA GLY A 131 3.16 -17.71 -7.83
C GLY A 131 2.54 -16.67 -8.77
N TYR A 132 2.86 -15.38 -8.58
CA TYR A 132 2.37 -14.31 -9.46
C TYR A 132 3.19 -14.18 -10.74
N THR A 133 2.52 -13.74 -11.79
CA THR A 133 3.16 -13.43 -13.08
C THR A 133 3.84 -12.06 -13.00
N ILE A 134 5.01 -11.94 -13.63
CA ILE A 134 5.73 -10.68 -13.74
C ILE A 134 5.98 -10.34 -15.21
N ASN A 135 6.02 -9.04 -15.50
CA ASN A 135 6.56 -8.55 -16.76
C ASN A 135 8.07 -8.37 -16.59
N GLU A 136 8.83 -9.13 -17.38
CA GLU A 136 10.22 -8.81 -17.63
C GLU A 136 10.24 -7.57 -18.54
N MET A 137 10.24 -6.38 -17.93
CA MET A 137 10.63 -5.18 -18.66
C MET A 137 12.12 -5.30 -18.94
N SER A 138 12.44 -5.66 -20.20
CA SER A 138 13.77 -5.62 -20.81
C SER A 138 14.36 -4.22 -20.82
#